data_AF-A0A947F989-F1
#
_entry.id   AF-A0A947F989-F1
#
_cell.length_a   1.000
_cell.length_b   1.000
_cell.length_c   1.000
_cell.angle_alpha   90.00
_cell.angle_beta   90.00
_cell.angle_gamma   90.00
#
_symmetry.space_group_name_H-M   'P 1'
#
loop_
_entity.id
_entity.type
_entity.pdbx_description
1 polymer ?
#
loop_
_entity_poly.entity_id
_entity_poly.type
_entity_poly.pdbx_seq_one_letter_code
_entity_poly.pdbx_strand_id
1 'polypeptide(L)' 'MKLLIVFNSNAADGKASKVKKILCSELYNHNLNYELLESEDTTQVEERIKNEDFSKYDALISAGGDGTLFH' A
#
# COMPACT_ATOMS: atom_id res chain seq x y z
N MET A 1 6.92 -13.70 6.88
CA MET A 1 6.08 -13.21 5.77
C MET A 1 6.39 -11.74 5.54
N LYS A 2 6.67 -11.32 4.31
CA LYS A 2 6.96 -9.95 3.91
C LYS A 2 5.91 -9.47 2.90
N LEU A 3 5.25 -8.37 3.22
CA LEU A 3 4.14 -7.81 2.44
C LEU A 3 4.59 -6.54 1.72
N LEU A 4 4.05 -6.29 0.53
CA LEU A 4 4.07 -4.98 -0.10
C LEU A 4 2.69 -4.35 -0.01
N ILE A 5 2.59 -3.15 0.57
CA ILE A 5 1.34 -2.41 0.67
C ILE A 5 1.41 -1.22 -0.28
N VAL A 6 0.49 -1.15 -1.23
CA VAL A 6 0.28 0.00 -2.10
C VAL A 6 -0.90 0.78 -1.53
N PHE A 7 -0.63 1.98 -1.02
CA PHE A 7 -1.62 2.79 -0.31
C PHE A 7 -1.88 4.11 -1.04
N ASN A 8 -3.15 4.37 -1.37
CA ASN A 8 -3.57 5.62 -1.98
C ASN A 8 -4.02 6.62 -0.90
N SER A 9 -3.18 7.62 -0.62
CA SER A 9 -3.46 8.66 0.38
C SER A 9 -4.66 9.55 0.03
N ASN A 10 -4.99 9.67 -1.26
CA ASN A 10 -6.12 10.45 -1.77
C ASN A 10 -7.45 9.69 -1.73
N ALA A 11 -7.43 8.39 -1.43
CA ALA A 11 -8.64 7.59 -1.34
C ALA A 11 -9.58 8.11 -0.24
N ALA A 12 -10.89 7.86 -0.42
CA ALA A 12 -11.93 8.22 0.53
C ALA A 12 -11.91 9.70 0.96
N ASP A 13 -11.61 10.62 0.02
CA ASP A 13 -11.62 12.08 0.27
C ASP A 13 -10.65 12.49 1.39
N GLY A 14 -9.42 11.97 1.35
CA GLY A 14 -8.36 12.24 2.34
C GLY A 14 -8.54 11.56 3.70
N LYS A 15 -9.63 10.78 3.90
CA LYS A 15 -9.88 10.03 5.15
C LYS A 15 -9.08 8.72 5.23
N ALA A 16 -8.40 8.34 4.16
CA ALA A 16 -7.56 7.14 4.09
C ALA A 16 -6.50 7.12 5.22
N SER A 17 -5.98 8.27 5.65
CA SER A 17 -4.98 8.38 6.73
C SER A 17 -5.36 7.69 8.05
N LYS A 18 -6.65 7.67 8.43
CA LYS A 18 -7.12 6.93 9.62
C LYS A 18 -7.04 5.42 9.41
N VAL A 19 -7.42 4.96 8.21
CA VAL A 19 -7.36 3.54 7.83
C VAL A 19 -5.91 3.07 7.76
N LYS A 20 -4.99 3.88 7.23
CA LYS A 20 -3.54 3.60 7.24
C LYS A 20 -3.04 3.30 8.64
N LYS A 21 -3.37 4.15 9.63
CA LYS A 21 -2.94 3.94 11.02
C LYS A 21 -3.45 2.60 11.58
N ILE A 22 -4.72 2.29 11.34
CA ILE A 22 -5.32 1.02 11.77
C ILE A 22 -4.62 -0.16 11.09
N LEU A 23 -4.45 -0.11 9.77
CA LEU A 23 -3.78 -1.14 8.99
C LEU A 23 -2.35 -1.40 9.48
N CYS A 24 -1.53 -0.35 9.59
CA CYS A 24 -0.16 -0.47 10.07
C CYS A 24 -0.07 -1.03 11.50
N SER A 25 -1.01 -0.65 12.37
CA SER A 25 -1.08 -1.15 13.75
C SER A 25 -1.43 -2.64 13.78
N GLU A 26 -2.41 -3.08 12.99
CA GLU A 26 -2.78 -4.50 12.94
C GLU A 26 -1.64 -5.36 12.37
N LEU A 27 -1.00 -4.93 11.29
CA LEU A 27 0.14 -5.66 10.72
C LEU A 27 1.30 -5.76 11.73
N TYR A 28 1.57 -4.69 12.48
CA TYR A 28 2.56 -4.72 13.55
C TYR A 28 2.17 -5.69 14.67
N ASN A 29 0.92 -5.65 15.15
CA ASN A 29 0.41 -6.53 16.20
C ASN A 29 0.48 -8.02 15.81
N HIS A 30 0.37 -8.31 14.51
CA HIS A 30 0.50 -9.67 13.96
C HIS A 30 1.96 -10.06 13.60
N ASN A 31 2.96 -9.26 13.96
CA ASN A 31 4.38 -9.47 13.61
C ASN A 31 4.60 -9.68 12.10
N LEU A 32 3.85 -8.94 11.26
CA LEU A 32 3.99 -8.98 9.82
C LEU A 32 4.98 -7.91 9.36
N ASN A 33 6.01 -8.34 8.63
CA ASN A 33 6.93 -7.41 7.99
C ASN A 33 6.25 -6.85 6.73
N TYR A 34 6.32 -5.54 6.54
CA TYR A 34 5.75 -4.91 5.35
C TYR A 34 6.61 -3.74 4.86
N GLU A 35 6.58 -3.50 3.55
CA GLU A 35 7.01 -2.25 2.93
C GLU A 35 5.75 -1.47 2.51
N LEU A 36 5.70 -0.19 2.86
CA LEU A 36 4.60 0.70 2.48
C LEU A 36 5.03 1.60 1.31
N LEU A 37 4.31 1.46 0.21
CA LEU A 37 4.34 2.31 -0.97
C LEU A 37 3.17 3.29 -0.90
N GLU A 38 3.47 4.57 -0.70
CA GLU A 38 2.48 5.64 -0.63
C GLU A 38 3.03 6.86 -1.33
N SER A 39 2.19 7.52 -2.13
CA SER A 39 2.46 8.82 -2.70
C SER A 39 1.12 9.53 -2.95
N GLU A 40 1.13 10.85 -2.90
CA GLU A 40 0.01 11.68 -3.36
C GLU A 40 -0.10 11.71 -4.89
N ASP A 41 0.96 11.31 -5.59
CA ASP A 41 1.04 11.18 -7.05
C ASP A 41 0.99 9.69 -7.44
N THR A 42 -0.11 9.28 -8.07
CA THR A 42 -0.34 7.90 -8.51
C THR A 42 0.69 7.45 -9.56
N THR A 43 1.18 8.37 -10.39
CA THR A 43 2.18 8.06 -11.43
C THR A 43 3.49 7.57 -10.82
N GLN A 44 3.92 8.19 -9.72
CA GLN A 44 5.13 7.76 -9.01
C GLN A 44 4.97 6.38 -8.35
N VAL A 45 3.76 6.06 -7.89
CA VAL A 45 3.47 4.72 -7.36
C VAL A 45 3.54 3.68 -8.48
N GLU A 46 2.91 3.95 -9.63
CA GLU A 46 2.97 3.06 -10.80
C GLU A 46 4.40 2.83 -11.28
N GLU A 47 5.20 3.90 -11.43
CA GLU A 47 6.60 3.78 -11.84
C GLU A 47 7.42 2.95 -10.85
N ARG A 48 7.19 3.12 -9.55
CA ARG A 48 7.90 2.34 -8.53
C ARG A 48 7.47 0.87 -8.55
N ILE A 49 6.18 0.58 -8.72
CA ILE A 49 5.64 -0.79 -8.87
C ILE A 49 6.23 -1.46 -10.13
N LYS A 50 6.29 -0.75 -11.26
CA LYS A 50 6.86 -1.29 -12.53
C LYS A 50 8.32 -1.74 -12.40
N ASN A 51 9.07 -1.10 -11.51
CA ASN A 51 10.49 -1.38 -11.28
C ASN A 51 10.75 -2.20 -10.00
N GLU A 52 9.71 -2.66 -9.33
CA GLU A 52 9.82 -3.38 -8.06
C GLU A 52 10.12 -4.87 -8.29
N ASP A 53 11.02 -5.43 -7.48
CA ASP A 53 11.26 -6.87 -7.48
C ASP A 53 10.22 -7.57 -6.60
N PHE A 54 9.19 -8.15 -7.21
CA PHE A 54 8.10 -8.82 -6.48
C PHE A 54 8.51 -10.14 -5.83
N SER A 55 9.66 -10.73 -6.20
CA SER A 55 10.10 -12.01 -5.63
C SER A 55 10.44 -11.91 -4.14
N LYS A 56 10.66 -10.70 -3.63
CA LYS A 56 10.97 -10.43 -2.23
C LYS A 56 9.74 -10.38 -1.32
N TYR A 57 8.52 -10.49 -1.86
CA TYR A 57 7.27 -10.41 -1.11
C TYR A 57 6.46 -11.70 -1.23
N ASP A 58 5.77 -12.05 -0.16
CA ASP A 58 4.84 -13.17 -0.12
C ASP A 58 3.43 -12.75 -0.60
N ALA A 59 3.08 -11.46 -0.47
CA ALA A 59 1.80 -10.91 -0.90
C ALA A 59 1.85 -9.39 -1.15
N LEU A 60 0.95 -8.94 -2.02
CA LEU A 60 0.67 -7.54 -2.32
C LEU A 60 -0.70 -7.15 -1.75
N ILE A 61 -0.78 -6.03 -1.04
CA ILE A 61 -2.02 -5.45 -0.55
C ILE A 61 -2.22 -4.10 -1.25
N SER A 62 -3.29 -3.96 -2.03
CA SER A 62 -3.73 -2.66 -2.52
C SER A 62 -4.78 -2.09 -1.55
N ALA A 63 -4.54 -0.90 -1.03
CA ALA A 63 -5.39 -0.23 -0.05
C ALA A 63 -5.76 1.16 -0.56
N GLY A 64 -6.96 1.27 -1.11
CA GLY A 64 -7.52 2.48 -1.68
C GLY A 64 -8.91 2.21 -2.28
N GLY A 65 -9.39 3.07 -3.17
CA GLY A 65 -10.57 2.78 -4.00
C GLY A 65 -10.24 1.91 -5.21
N ASP A 66 -11.24 1.52 -6.00
CA ASP A 66 -11.08 0.64 -7.19
C ASP A 66 -10.01 1.14 -8.17
N GLY A 67 -9.87 2.46 -8.33
CA GLY A 67 -8.80 3.05 -9.17
C GLY A 67 -7.38 2.66 -8.73
N THR A 68 -7.18 2.30 -7.46
CA THR A 68 -5.88 1.84 -6.92
C THR A 68 -5.54 0.40 -7.34
N LEU A 69 -6.53 -0.34 -7.85
CA LEU A 69 -6.37 -1.71 -8.31
C LEU A 69 -6.27 -1.79 -9.85
N PHE A 70 -6.90 -0.85 -10.56
CA PHE A 70 -7.11 -0.92 -12.01
C PHE A 70 -6.40 0.18 -12.83
N HIS A 71 -5.79 1.21 -12.21
CA HIS A 71 -4.91 2.16 -12.89
C HIS A 71 -3.45 1.79 -12.68
#